data_AF-A0A1F9N0K5-F1
#
_entry.id   AF-A0A1F9N0K5-F1
#
_cell.length_a   1.000
_cell.length_b   1.000
_cell.length_c   1.000
_cell.angle_alpha   90.00
_cell.angle_beta   90.00
_cell.angle_gamma   90.00
#
_symmetry.space_group_name_H-M   'P 1'
#
loop_
_entity.id
_entity.type
_entity.pdbx_description
1 polymer ?
#
loop_
_entity_poly.entity_id
_entity_poly.type
_entity_poly.pdbx_seq_one_letter_code
_entity_poly.pdbx_strand_id
1 'polypeptide(L)'
;MCDRICVMYLGRFVEIADDNEMIDNPLHPYTRALLSAVYEPNPGQKQNRTLLAGDVPSPINPPPGCHFHTRCGHVKEICRQLSPPLTESGQDHFVACHLYNS
;
A
#
# COMPACT_ATOMS: atom_id res chain seq x y z
N MET A 1 -16.25 -15.68 -3.60
CA MET A 1 -16.17 -14.31 -4.10
C MET A 1 -16.14 -13.41 -2.88
N CYS A 2 -15.15 -12.51 -2.76
CA CYS A 2 -15.07 -11.56 -1.65
C CYS A 2 -15.60 -10.23 -2.15
N ASP A 3 -16.53 -9.63 -1.42
CA ASP A 3 -17.11 -8.35 -1.82
C ASP A 3 -16.12 -7.19 -1.64
N ARG A 4 -15.11 -7.35 -0.77
CA ARG A 4 -14.05 -6.37 -0.50
C ARG A 4 -12.74 -7.05 -0.11
N ILE A 5 -11.63 -6.47 -0.53
CA ILE A 5 -10.27 -6.83 -0.13
C ILE A 5 -9.76 -5.78 0.84
N CYS A 6 -9.23 -6.22 1.98
CA CYS A 6 -8.56 -5.35 2.95
C CYS A 6 -7.08 -5.71 3.03
N VAL A 7 -6.21 -4.75 2.72
CA VAL A 7 -4.75 -4.91 2.83
C VAL A 7 -4.28 -4.31 4.14
N MET A 8 -3.47 -5.08 4.87
CA MET A 8 -2.92 -4.67 6.16
C MET A 8 -1.39 -4.66 6.14
N TYR A 9 -0.81 -3.74 6.91
CA TYR A 9 0.63 -3.72 7.18
C TYR A 9 0.90 -3.38 8.64
N LEU A 10 1.66 -4.23 9.35
CA LEU A 10 2.00 -4.08 10.76
C LEU A 10 0.81 -3.65 11.64
N GLY A 11 -0.31 -4.38 11.50
CA GLY A 11 -1.52 -4.19 12.30
C GLY A 11 -2.42 -3.02 11.90
N ARG A 12 -2.17 -2.35 10.77
CA ARG A 12 -3.00 -1.24 10.25
C ARG A 12 -3.60 -1.59 8.90
N PHE A 13 -4.87 -1.26 8.69
CA PHE A 13 -5.44 -1.22 7.34
C PHE A 13 -4.75 -0.11 6.55
N VAL A 14 -4.19 -0.47 5.40
CA VAL A 14 -3.53 0.47 4.50
C VAL A 14 -4.34 0.74 3.25
N GLU A 15 -5.20 -0.20 2.86
CA GLU A 15 -6.04 -0.09 1.68
C GLU A 15 -7.25 -1.03 1.76
N ILE A 16 -8.40 -0.58 1.28
CA ILE A 16 -9.64 -1.36 1.21
C ILE A 16 -10.37 -1.01 -0.09
N ALA A 17 -10.72 -1.98 -0.93
CA ALA A 17 -11.48 -1.76 -2.16
C ALA A 17 -12.24 -3.05 -2.53
N ASP A 18 -13.10 -3.00 -3.56
CA ASP A 18 -13.58 -4.22 -4.20
C ASP A 18 -12.42 -4.98 -4.88
N ASP A 19 -12.69 -6.21 -5.32
CA ASP A 19 -11.68 -7.08 -5.89
C ASP A 19 -11.09 -6.55 -7.21
N ASN A 20 -11.93 -5.99 -8.09
CA ASN A 20 -11.48 -5.45 -9.37
C ASN A 20 -10.67 -4.17 -9.17
N GLU A 21 -11.17 -3.22 -8.36
CA GLU A 21 -10.46 -1.97 -8.07
C GLU A 21 -9.12 -2.21 -7.37
N MET A 22 -9.05 -3.18 -6.44
CA MET A 22 -7.81 -3.53 -5.77
C MET A 22 -6.76 -4.06 -6.76
N ILE A 23 -7.18 -4.87 -7.74
CA ILE A 23 -6.28 -5.51 -8.72
C ILE A 23 -5.86 -4.52 -9.80
N ASP A 24 -6.81 -3.76 -10.35
CA ASP A 24 -6.59 -2.89 -11.50
C ASP A 24 -6.01 -1.53 -11.09
N ASN A 25 -6.44 -1.00 -9.93
CA ASN A 25 -6.11 0.35 -9.47
C ASN A 25 -5.54 0.42 -8.04
N PRO A 26 -4.56 -0.42 -7.65
CA PRO A 26 -3.97 -0.33 -6.32
C PRO A 26 -3.34 1.05 -6.07
N LEU A 27 -3.72 1.70 -4.99
CA LEU A 27 -3.31 3.05 -4.61
C LEU A 27 -2.11 3.03 -3.65
N HIS A 28 -2.14 2.20 -2.60
CA HIS A 28 -1.08 2.21 -1.60
C HIS A 28 0.19 1.58 -2.17
N PRO A 29 1.38 2.22 -2.03
CA PRO A 29 2.62 1.67 -2.60
C PRO A 29 2.98 0.26 -2.11
N TYR A 30 2.54 -0.12 -0.90
CA TYR A 30 2.65 -1.50 -0.41
C TYR A 30 1.79 -2.48 -1.21
N THR A 31 0.52 -2.16 -1.45
CA THR A 31 -0.40 -2.99 -2.23
C THR A 31 0.08 -3.16 -3.67
N ARG A 32 0.54 -2.07 -4.29
CA ARG A 32 1.18 -2.10 -5.62
C ARG A 32 2.33 -3.09 -5.66
N ALA A 33 3.21 -3.05 -4.65
CA ALA A 33 4.33 -3.97 -4.57
C ALA A 33 3.89 -5.43 -4.38
N LEU A 34 2.89 -5.69 -3.53
CA LEU A 34 2.32 -7.04 -3.35
C LEU A 34 1.76 -7.60 -4.67
N LEU A 35 0.94 -6.83 -5.37
CA LEU A 35 0.31 -7.28 -6.62
C LEU A 35 1.32 -7.44 -7.75
N SER A 36 2.32 -6.56 -7.83
CA SER A 36 3.41 -6.69 -8.81
C SER A 36 4.28 -7.94 -8.62
N ALA A 37 4.24 -8.57 -7.43
CA ALA A 37 4.94 -9.83 -7.17
C ALA A 37 4.13 -11.07 -7.59
N VAL A 38 2.81 -10.94 -7.74
CA VAL A 38 1.90 -12.07 -7.98
C VAL A 38 1.42 -12.09 -9.44
N TYR A 39 1.13 -10.94 -10.03
CA TYR A 39 0.54 -10.85 -11.37
C TYR A 39 1.56 -10.39 -12.41
N GLU A 40 1.79 -11.21 -13.44
CA GLU A 40 2.44 -10.82 -14.68
C GLU A 40 1.35 -10.44 -15.71
N PRO A 41 1.12 -9.14 -15.99
CA PRO A 41 0.08 -8.74 -16.94
C PRO A 41 0.41 -9.11 -18.41
N ASN A 42 1.68 -9.36 -18.75
CA ASN A 42 2.11 -9.80 -20.08
C ASN A 42 3.34 -10.72 -20.02
N PRO A 43 3.24 -11.99 -20.44
CA PRO A 43 4.41 -12.85 -20.59
C PRO A 43 5.33 -12.27 -21.68
N GLY A 44 6.46 -11.68 -21.29
CA GLY A 44 7.49 -11.16 -22.21
C GLY A 44 7.83 -9.67 -22.09
N GLN A 45 7.09 -8.88 -21.30
CA GLN A 45 7.48 -7.49 -20.98
C GLN A 45 8.37 -7.44 -19.73
N LYS A 46 9.43 -6.63 -19.76
CA LYS A 46 10.27 -6.36 -18.58
C LYS A 46 9.42 -5.74 -17.48
N GLN A 47 9.31 -6.43 -16.36
CA GLN A 47 8.55 -5.98 -15.20
C GLN A 47 9.15 -4.70 -14.62
N ASN A 48 8.32 -3.70 -14.35
CA ASN A 48 8.64 -2.67 -13.34
C ASN A 48 8.30 -3.25 -11.96
N ARG A 49 9.07 -4.27 -11.53
CA ARG A 49 8.96 -4.80 -10.16
C ARG A 49 9.26 -3.66 -9.20
N THR A 50 8.27 -3.28 -8.41
CA THR A 50 8.53 -2.39 -7.27
C THR A 50 9.22 -3.21 -6.20
N LEU A 51 10.55 -3.28 -6.26
CA LEU A 51 11.35 -3.92 -5.22
C LEU A 51 11.19 -3.11 -3.93
N LEU A 52 10.54 -3.71 -2.93
CA LEU A 52 10.50 -3.15 -1.59
C LEU A 52 11.91 -3.18 -1.01
N ALA A 53 12.47 -2.01 -0.76
CA ALA A 53 13.77 -1.90 -0.12
C ALA A 53 13.66 -2.21 1.38
N GLY A 54 14.71 -2.84 1.92
CA GLY A 54 14.86 -3.09 3.35
C GLY A 54 13.99 -4.20 3.94
N ASP A 55 14.33 -4.57 5.18
CA ASP A 55 13.66 -5.60 5.95
C ASP A 55 12.32 -5.12 6.53
N VAL A 56 11.45 -6.09 6.86
CA VAL A 56 10.20 -5.82 7.56
C VAL A 56 10.52 -5.35 9.00
N PRO A 57 10.02 -4.19 9.45
CA PRO A 57 10.22 -3.72 10.81
C PRO A 57 9.60 -4.69 11.84
N SER A 58 10.13 -4.69 13.06
CA SER A 58 9.53 -5.44 14.15
C SER A 58 8.11 -4.94 14.45
N PRO A 59 7.09 -5.83 14.52
CA PRO A 59 5.75 -5.45 14.94
C PRO A 59 5.67 -4.96 16.40
N ILE A 60 6.66 -5.29 17.23
CA ILE A 60 6.71 -4.90 18.65
C ILE A 60 7.01 -3.40 18.79
N ASN A 61 7.89 -2.88 17.92
CA ASN A 61 8.28 -1.46 17.88
C ASN A 61 8.11 -0.94 16.45
N PRO A 62 6.86 -0.72 15.99
CA PRO A 62 6.62 -0.20 14.66
C PRO A 62 7.19 1.21 14.53
N PRO A 63 7.61 1.60 13.31
CA PRO A 63 8.16 2.93 13.10
C PRO A 63 7.05 3.99 13.25
N PRO A 64 7.38 5.21 13.72
CA PRO A 64 6.40 6.27 13.93
C PRO A 64 5.73 6.71 12.63
N GLY A 65 4.57 7.35 12.74
CA GLY A 65 3.82 7.84 11.59
C GLY A 65 3.25 6.70 10.72
N CYS A 66 3.52 6.73 9.42
CA CYS A 66 3.14 5.65 8.51
C CYS A 66 4.07 4.45 8.73
N HIS A 67 3.53 3.30 9.14
CA HIS A 67 4.34 2.10 9.43
C HIS A 67 5.16 1.60 8.23
N PHE A 68 4.76 1.96 7.00
CA PHE A 68 5.40 1.55 5.76
C PHE A 68 6.49 2.53 5.27
N HIS A 69 6.67 3.68 5.92
CA HIS A 69 7.54 4.75 5.40
C HIS A 69 9.01 4.33 5.20
N THR A 70 9.51 3.35 5.95
CA THR A 70 10.89 2.86 5.85
C THR A 70 11.15 2.04 4.59
N ARG A 71 10.09 1.52 3.95
CA ARG A 71 10.15 0.68 2.73
C ARG A 71 9.42 1.32 1.54
N CYS A 72 8.80 2.48 1.76
CA CYS A 72 8.02 3.19 0.77
C CYS A 72 8.92 3.98 -0.19
N GLY A 73 8.88 3.68 -1.48
CA GLY A 73 9.58 4.46 -2.52
C GLY A 73 9.02 5.86 -2.74
N HIS A 74 7.86 6.19 -2.16
CA HIS A 74 7.19 7.49 -2.26
C HIS A 74 7.10 8.22 -0.91
N VAL A 75 8.03 7.93 0.01
CA VAL A 75 8.02 8.51 1.36
C VAL A 75 8.17 10.05 1.32
N LYS A 76 7.31 10.74 2.08
CA LYS A 76 7.40 12.18 2.38
C LYS A 76 7.78 12.38 3.84
N GLU A 77 8.25 13.57 4.22
CA GLU A 77 8.64 13.86 5.60
C GLU A 77 7.47 13.70 6.59
N ILE A 78 6.25 14.09 6.20
CA ILE A 78 5.03 13.87 6.99
C ILE A 78 4.78 12.39 7.32
N CYS A 79 5.22 11.46 6.46
CA CYS A 79 5.04 10.02 6.69
C CYS A 79 5.86 9.52 7.90
N ARG A 80 6.95 10.19 8.26
CA ARG A 80 7.78 9.83 9.42
C ARG A 80 7.19 10.32 10.75
N GLN A 81 6.29 11.30 10.68
CA GLN A 81 5.79 12.03 11.83
C GLN A 81 4.33 11.68 12.14
N LEU A 82 3.49 11.54 11.10
CA LEU A 82 2.06 11.35 11.22
C LEU A 82 1.58 10.12 10.46
N SER A 83 0.71 9.34 11.11
CA SER A 83 0.01 8.25 10.46
C SER A 83 -1.05 8.82 9.53
N PRO A 84 -1.09 8.43 8.24
CA PRO A 84 -2.15 8.87 7.35
C PRO A 84 -3.51 8.30 7.81
N PRO A 85 -4.59 9.09 7.80
CA PRO A 85 -5.93 8.55 8.01
C PRO A 85 -6.33 7.66 6.84
N LEU A 86 -7.15 6.65 7.11
CA LEU A 86 -7.83 5.87 6.08
C LEU A 86 -8.99 6.72 5.54
N THR A 87 -8.94 7.09 4.26
CA THR A 87 -9.95 7.95 3.62
C THR A 87 -10.39 7.34 2.29
N GLU A 88 -11.57 7.74 1.83
CA GLU A 88 -12.06 7.37 0.52
C GLU A 88 -11.35 8.14 -0.59
N SER A 89 -10.89 7.44 -1.62
CA SER A 89 -10.27 7.98 -2.85
C SER A 89 -11.19 7.83 -4.08
N GLY A 90 -12.47 7.54 -3.84
CA GLY A 90 -13.50 7.28 -4.86
C GLY A 90 -13.90 5.80 -4.91
N GLN A 91 -15.08 5.50 -5.46
CA GLN A 91 -15.53 4.12 -5.74
C GLN A 91 -15.53 3.17 -4.51
N ASP A 92 -15.83 3.66 -3.29
CA ASP A 92 -15.72 2.85 -2.05
C ASP A 92 -14.29 2.27 -1.83
N HIS A 93 -13.28 2.90 -2.44
CA HIS A 93 -11.86 2.59 -2.31
C HIS A 93 -11.22 3.48 -1.25
N PHE A 94 -10.77 2.88 -0.16
CA PHE A 94 -10.13 3.56 0.96
C PHE A 94 -8.63 3.34 0.96
N VAL A 95 -7.85 4.38 1.25
CA VAL A 95 -6.40 4.31 1.35
C VAL A 95 -5.88 5.13 2.52
N ALA A 96 -4.93 4.56 3.26
CA ALA A 96 -4.21 5.27 4.31
C ALA A 96 -2.84 5.73 3.78
N CYS A 97 -2.82 6.81 3.00
CA CYS A 97 -1.59 7.33 2.41
C CYS A 97 -1.59 8.86 2.22
N HIS A 98 -0.50 9.52 2.62
CA HIS A 98 -0.27 10.97 2.41
C HIS A 98 -0.02 11.36 0.94
N LEU A 99 -0.12 10.42 0.00
CA LEU A 99 -0.18 10.74 -1.44
C LEU A 99 -1.58 11.21 -1.86
N TYR A 100 -2.61 10.75 -1.16
CA TYR A 100 -4.02 10.99 -1.50
C TYR A 100 -4.73 11.88 -0.48
N ASN A 101 -4.16 12.01 0.71
CA ASN A 101 -4.70 12.80 1.83
C ASN A 101 -3.70 13.88 2.23
N SER A 102 -3.81 15.08 1.68
CA SER A 102 -3.04 16.25 2.10
C SER A 102 -3.89 17.50 2.00
#